data_AF-A0AA86VAH5-F1
#
_entry.id   AF-A0AA86VAH5-F1
#
_cell.length_a   1.000
_cell.length_b   1.000
_cell.length_c   1.000
_cell.angle_alpha   90.00
_cell.angle_beta   90.00
_cell.angle_gamma   90.00
#
_symmetry.space_group_name_H-M   'P 1'
#
loop_
_entity.id
_entity.type
_entity.pdbx_description
1 polymer ?
#
loop_
_entity_poly.entity_id
_entity_poly.type
_entity_poly.pdbx_seq_one_letter_code
_entity_poly.pdbx_strand_id
1 'polypeptide(L)'
;MLLQRHGVESYRPLDSTDESLQVESNHDSHGHEEFEFSEVFVHQLIHTIEFVLGAVSNTASYLRLWALSLAHSELSSVFYEKVLLMAWGYNNVIILIVGLIVFIFATVGVLLVMETLSAFLHALRLHWVEFQNKFYEGDGYKFHPFSFHLRDDEE
;
A
#
# COMPACT_ATOMS: atom_id res chain seq x y z
N MET A 1 -20.52 -60.16 -14.54
CA MET A 1 -19.46 -61.11 -14.95
C MET A 1 -18.75 -60.48 -16.14
N LEU A 2 -17.49 -60.05 -15.92
CA LEU A 2 -16.48 -59.71 -16.94
C LEU A 2 -16.80 -58.45 -17.80
N LEU A 3 -15.91 -57.55 -18.17
CA LEU A 3 -14.51 -57.22 -17.88
C LEU A 3 -14.24 -56.03 -18.83
N GLN A 4 -13.43 -55.06 -18.42
CA GLN A 4 -12.55 -54.28 -19.32
C GLN A 4 -13.23 -53.31 -20.32
N ARG A 5 -12.67 -52.15 -20.68
CA ARG A 5 -11.37 -51.53 -20.42
C ARG A 5 -11.48 -50.09 -20.92
N HIS A 6 -10.78 -49.18 -20.26
CA HIS A 6 -10.42 -47.87 -20.78
C HIS A 6 -9.97 -47.94 -22.26
N GLY A 7 -10.60 -47.13 -23.11
CA GLY A 7 -10.10 -46.75 -24.42
C GLY A 7 -9.88 -45.24 -24.43
N VAL A 8 -8.67 -44.83 -24.06
CA VAL A 8 -8.18 -43.47 -24.30
C VAL A 8 -7.75 -43.44 -25.76
N GLU A 9 -8.56 -42.82 -26.62
CA GLU A 9 -8.26 -42.71 -28.05
C GLU A 9 -7.27 -41.57 -28.30
N SER A 10 -5.99 -41.96 -28.24
CA SER A 10 -4.87 -41.60 -29.12
C SER A 10 -4.88 -40.24 -29.84
N TYR A 11 -3.92 -39.40 -29.46
CA TYR A 11 -3.53 -38.18 -30.18
C TYR A 11 -2.93 -38.51 -31.56
N ARG A 12 -3.19 -37.61 -32.52
CA ARG A 12 -2.83 -37.65 -33.95
C ARG A 12 -1.32 -37.73 -34.20
N PRO A 13 -0.90 -38.30 -35.35
CA PRO A 13 0.49 -38.57 -35.67
C PRO A 13 1.25 -37.29 -36.04
N LEU A 14 2.52 -37.24 -35.64
CA LEU A 14 3.51 -36.25 -36.04
C LEU A 14 3.91 -36.48 -37.50
N ASP A 15 3.64 -35.49 -38.35
CA ASP A 15 4.17 -35.40 -39.70
C ASP A 15 5.62 -34.91 -39.66
N SER A 16 6.48 -35.67 -40.30
CA SER A 16 7.93 -35.56 -40.30
C SER A 16 8.41 -34.89 -41.60
N THR A 17 9.18 -33.81 -41.52
CA THR A 17 10.21 -33.34 -42.48
C THR A 17 10.90 -32.11 -41.83
N ASP A 18 12.01 -32.26 -41.10
CA ASP A 18 13.43 -32.27 -41.52
C ASP A 18 14.12 -30.88 -41.43
N GLU A 19 15.37 -30.90 -40.94
CA GLU A 19 16.36 -29.80 -40.76
C GLU A 19 16.03 -28.69 -39.72
N SER A 20 16.87 -28.31 -38.75
CA SER A 20 18.28 -28.58 -38.45
C SER A 20 18.61 -27.97 -37.07
N LEU A 21 19.25 -28.74 -36.18
CA LEU A 21 20.37 -28.29 -35.31
C LEU A 21 20.72 -29.40 -34.31
N GLN A 22 21.93 -29.93 -34.48
CA GLN A 22 22.62 -30.76 -33.51
C GLN A 22 22.70 -30.04 -32.15
N VAL A 23 22.28 -30.71 -31.08
CA VAL A 23 23.03 -30.68 -29.81
C VAL A 23 23.09 -32.10 -29.26
N GLU A 24 24.33 -32.46 -28.97
CA GLU A 24 24.87 -33.74 -28.57
C GLU A 24 24.23 -34.34 -27.30
N SER A 25 24.33 -35.65 -27.25
CA SER A 25 23.84 -36.57 -26.23
C SER A 25 24.42 -36.36 -24.83
N ASN A 26 23.52 -36.50 -23.84
CA ASN A 26 23.67 -37.34 -22.65
C ASN A 26 24.63 -36.88 -21.53
N HIS A 27 24.06 -36.39 -20.42
CA HIS A 27 24.46 -36.83 -19.08
C HIS A 27 23.35 -36.57 -18.05
N ASP A 28 22.60 -37.63 -17.75
CA ASP A 28 21.85 -37.77 -16.51
C ASP A 28 22.86 -37.96 -15.37
N SER A 29 22.94 -37.03 -14.42
CA SER A 29 23.59 -37.28 -13.13
C SER A 29 22.80 -36.62 -12.02
N HIS A 30 22.14 -37.49 -11.25
CA HIS A 30 21.52 -37.19 -9.98
C HIS A 30 22.50 -36.54 -8.99
N GLY A 31 21.97 -35.59 -8.22
CA GLY A 31 22.26 -35.46 -6.80
C GLY A 31 23.40 -34.52 -6.43
N HIS A 32 23.04 -33.27 -6.17
CA HIS A 32 23.47 -32.56 -4.95
C HIS A 32 22.39 -31.52 -4.67
N GLU A 33 21.44 -31.87 -3.80
CA GLU A 33 20.66 -30.88 -3.03
C GLU A 33 21.66 -30.15 -2.13
N GLU A 34 22.40 -29.19 -2.70
CA GLU A 34 23.00 -28.15 -1.88
C GLU A 34 21.82 -27.39 -1.30
N PHE A 35 21.57 -27.57 0.00
CA PHE A 35 20.74 -26.66 0.75
C PHE A 35 21.25 -25.26 0.39
N GLU A 36 20.53 -24.50 -0.44
CA GLU A 36 20.95 -23.18 -0.92
C GLU A 36 20.85 -22.20 0.24
N PHE A 37 21.75 -22.36 1.20
CA PHE A 37 21.90 -21.51 2.35
C PHE A 37 22.14 -20.08 1.89
N SER A 38 22.75 -19.90 0.72
CA SER A 38 22.87 -18.62 0.03
C SER A 38 21.50 -18.02 -0.32
N GLU A 39 20.57 -18.78 -0.92
CA GLU A 39 19.23 -18.29 -1.23
C GLU A 39 18.41 -17.98 0.03
N VAL A 40 18.44 -18.87 1.03
CA VAL A 40 17.77 -18.65 2.32
C VAL A 40 18.36 -17.44 3.03
N PHE A 41 19.69 -17.27 3.00
CA PHE A 41 20.38 -16.13 3.58
C PHE A 41 20.02 -14.82 2.88
N VAL A 42 19.99 -14.80 1.55
CA VAL A 42 19.59 -13.62 0.77
C VAL A 42 18.12 -13.27 1.05
N HIS A 43 17.22 -14.26 1.07
CA HIS A 43 15.81 -14.06 1.38
C HIS A 43 15.60 -13.51 2.80
N GLN A 44 16.30 -14.07 3.80
CA GLN A 44 16.26 -13.60 5.18
C GLN A 44 16.83 -12.18 5.34
N LEU A 45 17.89 -11.85 4.60
CA LEU A 45 18.51 -10.54 4.61
C LEU A 45 17.55 -9.48 4.02
N ILE A 46 16.92 -9.79 2.89
CA ILE A 46 15.90 -8.92 2.28
C ILE A 46 14.76 -8.66 3.27
N HIS A 47 14.20 -9.72 3.87
CA HIS A 47 13.11 -9.57 4.84
C HIS A 47 13.52 -8.76 6.08
N THR A 48 14.79 -8.86 6.50
CA THR A 48 15.32 -8.10 7.64
C THR A 48 15.48 -6.61 7.30
N ILE A 49 15.99 -6.28 6.11
CA ILE A 49 16.09 -4.88 5.63
C ILE A 49 14.70 -4.27 5.50
N GLU A 50 13.76 -5.02 4.92
CA GLU A 50 12.38 -4.57 4.77
C GLU A 50 11.71 -4.34 6.13
N PHE A 51 11.94 -5.23 7.10
CA PHE A 51 11.48 -5.05 8.47
C PHE A 51 12.06 -3.80 9.14
N VAL A 52 13.37 -3.56 9.02
CA VAL A 52 14.04 -2.38 9.60
C VAL A 52 13.57 -1.09 8.93
N LEU A 53 13.49 -1.07 7.60
CA LEU A 53 13.03 0.11 6.85
C LEU A 53 11.56 0.42 7.16
N GLY A 54 10.71 -0.60 7.31
CA GLY A 54 9.34 -0.43 7.80
C GLY A 54 9.28 0.10 9.24
N ALA A 55 10.02 -0.51 10.17
CA ALA A 55 10.07 -0.03 11.56
C ALA A 55 10.51 1.44 11.68
N VAL A 56 11.50 1.86 10.87
CA VAL A 56 11.95 3.26 10.79
C VAL A 56 10.88 4.16 10.15
N SER A 57 10.21 3.71 9.09
CA SER A 57 9.09 4.42 8.45
C SER A 57 7.94 4.71 9.42
N ASN A 58 7.51 3.68 10.17
CA ASN A 58 6.50 3.81 11.20
C ASN A 58 6.93 4.81 12.28
N THR A 59 8.18 4.73 12.73
CA THR A 59 8.74 5.67 13.73
C THR A 59 8.82 7.10 13.21
N ALA A 60 9.28 7.32 11.96
CA ALA A 60 9.37 8.64 11.34
C ALA A 60 7.99 9.30 11.18
N SER A 61 6.94 8.51 10.98
CA SER A 61 5.56 9.00 10.94
C SER A 61 5.13 9.66 12.26
N TYR A 62 5.61 9.20 13.42
CA TYR A 62 5.33 9.83 14.73
C TYR A 62 6.02 11.18 14.89
N LEU A 63 7.25 11.33 14.38
CA LEU A 63 7.99 12.60 14.41
C LEU A 63 7.25 13.73 13.68
N ARG A 64 6.59 13.38 12.58
CA ARG A 64 5.81 14.32 11.78
C ARG A 64 4.58 14.82 12.54
N LEU A 65 3.84 13.94 13.22
CA LEU A 65 2.72 14.34 14.07
C LEU A 65 3.17 15.24 15.23
N TRP A 66 4.35 14.95 15.78
CA TRP A 66 4.94 15.78 16.83
C TRP A 66 5.35 17.17 16.31
N ALA A 67 6.00 17.25 15.15
CA ALA A 67 6.39 18.51 14.51
C ALA A 67 5.17 19.36 14.10
N LEU A 68 4.15 18.70 13.55
CA LEU A 68 2.84 19.24 13.20
C LEU A 68 2.15 19.85 14.43
N SER A 69 2.19 19.14 15.57
CA SER A 69 1.69 19.66 16.85
C SER A 69 2.47 20.88 17.35
N LEU A 70 3.80 20.90 17.20
CA LEU A 70 4.63 22.06 17.57
C LEU A 70 4.34 23.27 16.66
N ALA A 71 4.30 23.07 15.35
CA ALA A 71 3.98 24.13 14.39
C ALA A 71 2.57 24.69 14.61
N HIS A 72 1.60 23.83 14.90
CA HIS A 72 0.23 24.25 15.22
C HIS A 72 0.20 25.09 16.50
N SER A 73 0.94 24.70 17.55
CA SER A 73 1.04 25.46 18.80
C SER A 73 1.64 26.86 18.59
N GLU A 74 2.74 26.95 17.86
CA GLU A 74 3.40 28.22 17.55
C GLU A 74 2.53 29.11 16.68
N LEU A 75 1.94 28.54 15.62
CA LEU A 75 1.10 29.29 14.70
C LEU A 75 -0.17 29.79 15.41
N SER A 76 -0.79 28.99 16.28
CA SER A 76 -1.93 29.43 17.11
C SER A 76 -1.56 30.61 18.01
N SER A 77 -0.36 30.60 18.60
CA SER A 77 0.14 31.71 19.41
C SER A 77 0.30 32.99 18.58
N VAL A 78 0.92 32.89 17.40
CA VAL A 78 1.10 34.02 16.48
C VAL A 78 -0.23 34.56 15.99
N PHE A 79 -1.19 33.69 15.63
CA PHE A 79 -2.52 34.13 15.22
C PHE A 79 -3.27 34.81 16.36
N TYR A 80 -3.17 34.31 17.59
CA TYR A 80 -3.78 34.94 18.76
C TYR A 80 -3.21 36.34 19.01
N GLU A 81 -1.87 36.48 18.98
CA GLU A 81 -1.22 37.80 19.13
C GLU A 81 -1.57 38.75 17.98
N LYS A 82 -1.61 38.27 16.74
CA LYS A 82 -1.86 39.16 15.59
C LYS A 82 -3.33 39.52 15.43
N VAL A 83 -4.26 38.64 15.78
CA VAL A 83 -5.70 38.87 15.58
C VAL A 83 -6.35 39.43 16.84
N LEU A 84 -6.20 38.77 18.00
CA LEU A 84 -6.93 39.14 19.22
C LEU A 84 -6.31 40.38 19.88
N LEU A 85 -4.98 40.48 19.93
CA LEU A 85 -4.28 41.64 20.50
C LEU A 85 -4.50 42.90 19.64
N MET A 86 -4.54 42.74 18.31
CA MET A 86 -4.90 43.84 17.39
C MET A 86 -6.38 44.23 17.49
N ALA A 87 -7.28 43.26 17.63
CA ALA A 87 -8.70 43.53 17.83
C ALA A 87 -8.98 44.26 19.15
N TRP A 88 -8.20 44.00 20.21
CA TRP A 88 -8.38 44.65 21.50
C TRP A 88 -7.94 46.13 21.50
N GLY A 89 -7.01 46.51 20.63
CA GLY A 89 -6.59 47.91 20.44
C GLY A 89 -7.68 48.82 19.87
N TYR A 90 -8.64 48.24 19.14
CA TYR A 90 -9.86 48.94 18.72
C TYR A 90 -10.94 48.68 19.76
N ASN A 91 -11.24 49.66 20.62
CA ASN A 91 -12.26 49.57 21.70
C ASN A 91 -13.72 49.49 21.17
N ASN A 92 -13.95 48.71 20.11
CA ASN A 92 -15.20 48.49 19.40
C ASN A 92 -15.60 47.02 19.52
N VAL A 93 -16.65 46.75 20.28
CA VAL A 93 -17.15 45.39 20.56
C VAL A 93 -17.52 44.62 19.28
N ILE A 94 -18.01 45.32 18.25
CA ILE A 94 -18.41 44.72 16.97
C ILE A 94 -17.20 44.14 16.22
N ILE A 95 -16.07 44.88 16.20
CA ILE A 95 -14.83 44.44 15.54
C ILE A 95 -14.24 43.23 16.27
N LEU A 96 -14.33 43.21 17.60
CA LEU A 96 -13.87 42.08 18.42
C LEU A 96 -14.66 40.81 18.09
N ILE A 97 -15.99 40.88 18.03
CA ILE A 97 -16.86 39.73 17.72
C ILE A 97 -16.59 39.19 16.31
N VAL A 98 -16.50 40.07 15.31
CA VAL A 98 -16.20 39.65 13.93
C VAL A 98 -14.80 39.05 13.84
N GLY A 99 -13.81 39.65 14.50
CA GLY A 99 -12.45 39.13 14.60
C GLY A 99 -12.39 37.75 15.23
N LEU A 100 -13.17 37.49 16.28
CA LEU A 100 -13.26 36.19 16.94
C LEU A 100 -13.85 35.11 16.02
N ILE A 101 -14.93 35.43 15.30
CA ILE A 101 -15.56 34.47 14.36
C ILE A 101 -14.59 34.10 13.24
N VAL A 102 -13.92 35.10 12.65
CA VAL A 102 -12.92 34.88 11.58
C VAL A 102 -11.73 34.09 12.13
N PHE A 103 -11.28 34.39 13.35
CA PHE A 103 -10.20 33.67 14.02
C PHE A 103 -10.52 32.18 14.21
N ILE A 104 -11.70 31.86 14.74
CA ILE A 104 -12.15 30.47 14.92
C ILE A 104 -12.22 29.75 13.57
N PHE A 105 -12.82 30.37 12.57
CA PHE A 105 -13.00 29.75 11.25
C PHE A 105 -11.65 29.53 10.54
N ALA A 106 -10.74 30.51 10.60
CA ALA A 106 -9.39 30.38 10.05
C ALA A 106 -8.59 29.29 10.77
N THR A 107 -8.68 29.22 12.11
CA THR A 107 -7.98 28.22 12.92
C THR A 107 -8.48 26.81 12.61
N VAL A 108 -9.79 26.60 12.62
CA VAL A 108 -10.37 25.28 12.35
C VAL A 108 -10.16 24.88 10.88
N GLY A 109 -10.43 25.78 9.94
CA GLY A 109 -10.35 25.48 8.51
C GLY A 109 -8.92 25.30 8.00
N VAL A 110 -7.99 26.20 8.36
CA VAL A 110 -6.63 26.17 7.83
C VAL A 110 -5.73 25.30 8.70
N LEU A 111 -5.80 25.41 10.04
CA LEU A 111 -4.81 24.80 10.93
C LEU A 111 -5.16 23.39 11.37
N LEU A 112 -6.45 23.07 11.43
CA LEU A 112 -6.89 21.74 11.86
C LEU A 112 -7.15 20.84 10.64
N VAL A 113 -7.95 21.30 9.67
CA VAL A 113 -8.35 20.45 8.53
C VAL A 113 -7.19 20.14 7.59
N MET A 114 -6.42 21.13 7.15
CA MET A 114 -5.31 20.90 6.20
C MET A 114 -4.23 20.00 6.79
N GLU A 115 -3.96 20.23 8.07
CA GLU A 115 -2.92 19.56 8.83
C GLU A 115 -3.32 18.08 9.13
N THR A 116 -4.60 17.85 9.42
CA THR A 116 -5.15 16.49 9.58
C THR A 116 -5.20 15.73 8.25
N LEU A 117 -5.49 16.41 7.14
CA LEU A 117 -5.54 15.79 5.82
C LEU A 117 -4.14 15.34 5.37
N SER A 118 -3.11 16.15 5.64
CA SER A 118 -1.70 15.78 5.44
C SER A 118 -1.29 14.57 6.29
N ALA A 119 -1.71 14.53 7.56
CA ALA A 119 -1.48 13.39 8.44
C ALA A 119 -2.17 12.11 7.94
N PHE A 120 -3.43 12.21 7.51
CA PHE A 120 -4.25 11.12 6.99
C PHE A 120 -3.64 10.47 5.75
N LEU A 121 -3.20 11.27 4.76
CA LEU A 121 -2.61 10.73 3.53
C LEU A 121 -1.31 9.97 3.78
N HIS A 122 -0.54 10.37 4.78
CA HIS A 122 0.67 9.66 5.13
C HIS A 122 0.39 8.36 5.88
N ALA A 123 -0.63 8.35 6.74
CA ALA A 123 -1.11 7.10 7.34
C ALA A 123 -1.63 6.14 6.25
N LEU A 124 -2.35 6.65 5.26
CA LEU A 124 -2.81 5.88 4.10
C LEU A 124 -1.62 5.36 3.27
N ARG A 125 -0.56 6.14 3.11
CA ARG A 125 0.67 5.70 2.43
C ARG A 125 1.38 4.59 3.20
N LEU A 126 1.52 4.69 4.53
CA LEU A 126 2.07 3.58 5.31
C LEU A 126 1.16 2.35 5.25
N HIS A 127 -0.16 2.49 5.35
CA HIS A 127 -1.09 1.37 5.24
C HIS A 127 -1.02 0.69 3.86
N TRP A 128 -0.91 1.48 2.79
CA TRP A 128 -0.82 0.95 1.44
C TRP A 128 0.55 0.32 1.15
N VAL A 129 1.65 1.00 1.46
CA VAL A 129 2.99 0.53 1.08
C VAL A 129 3.56 -0.49 2.05
N GLU A 130 3.22 -0.39 3.34
CA GLU A 130 3.83 -1.19 4.39
C GLU A 130 2.93 -2.36 4.82
N PHE A 131 1.60 -2.19 4.77
CA PHE A 131 0.65 -3.26 5.13
C PHE A 131 0.35 -4.21 3.96
N GLN A 132 0.32 -3.71 2.71
CA GLN A 132 0.17 -4.60 1.55
C GLN A 132 1.47 -5.36 1.24
N ASN A 133 2.64 -4.72 1.29
CA ASN A 133 3.89 -5.37 0.86
C ASN A 133 4.36 -6.48 1.82
N LYS A 134 3.90 -6.47 3.08
CA LYS A 134 4.34 -7.40 4.13
C LYS A 134 3.38 -8.58 4.41
N PHE A 135 2.10 -8.43 4.08
CA PHE A 135 1.06 -9.45 4.35
C PHE A 135 0.30 -9.92 3.10
N TYR A 136 0.51 -9.28 1.94
CA TYR A 136 -0.07 -9.69 0.67
C TYR A 136 1.00 -10.37 -0.18
N GLU A 137 1.24 -11.66 0.08
CA GLU A 137 1.73 -12.54 -0.99
C GLU A 137 0.66 -12.46 -2.07
N GLY A 138 1.00 -11.89 -3.22
CA GLY A 138 0.08 -11.61 -4.33
C GLY A 138 -0.48 -12.86 -5.02
N ASP A 139 -0.77 -13.91 -4.27
CA ASP A 139 -1.31 -15.20 -4.72
C ASP A 139 -2.77 -15.35 -4.27
N GLY A 140 -3.62 -14.44 -4.77
CA GLY A 140 -5.06 -14.46 -4.54
C GLY A 140 -5.83 -14.32 -5.84
N TYR A 141 -6.60 -15.34 -6.21
CA TYR A 141 -7.51 -15.25 -7.35
C TYR A 141 -8.76 -14.45 -6.96
N LYS A 142 -9.16 -13.50 -7.82
CA LYS A 142 -10.37 -12.70 -7.60
C LYS A 142 -11.59 -13.62 -7.74
N PHE A 143 -12.27 -13.91 -6.63
CA PHE A 143 -13.45 -14.76 -6.64
C PHE A 143 -14.58 -14.06 -7.41
N HIS A 144 -14.90 -14.57 -8.60
CA HIS A 144 -16.12 -14.20 -9.31
C HIS A 144 -17.23 -15.18 -8.88
N PRO A 145 -18.17 -14.76 -8.03
CA PRO A 145 -19.32 -15.60 -7.71
C PRO A 145 -20.15 -15.80 -8.98
N PHE A 146 -20.66 -17.02 -9.16
CA PHE A 146 -21.52 -17.36 -10.29
C PHE A 146 -22.81 -16.51 -10.21
N SER A 147 -22.94 -15.52 -11.09
CA SER A 147 -24.11 -14.65 -11.19
C SER A 147 -24.96 -15.10 -12.37
N PHE A 148 -26.23 -15.41 -12.13
CA PHE A 148 -27.20 -15.76 -13.18
C PHE A 148 -27.73 -14.54 -13.93
N HIS A 149 -27.21 -13.34 -13.66
CA HIS A 149 -27.68 -12.05 -14.23
C HIS A 149 -27.20 -11.80 -15.67
N LEU A 150 -26.92 -12.85 -16.43
CA LEU A 150 -26.57 -12.79 -17.86
C LEU A 150 -27.69 -13.41 -18.71
N ARG A 151 -28.96 -13.15 -18.35
CA ARG A 151 -30.10 -13.68 -19.09
C ARG A 151 -31.37 -12.81 -19.05
N ASP A 152 -31.24 -11.50 -18.84
CA ASP A 152 -32.36 -10.55 -18.93
C ASP A 152 -32.09 -9.38 -19.91
N ASP A 153 -30.95 -9.38 -20.63
CA ASP A 153 -30.62 -8.34 -21.63
C ASP A 153 -31.04 -8.73 -23.07
N GLU A 154 -31.88 -9.77 -23.24
CA GLU A 154 -32.41 -10.22 -24.54
C GLU A 154 -33.95 -10.30 -24.60
N GLU A 155 -34.67 -9.38 -23.94
CA GLU A 155 -36.11 -9.12 -24.25
C GLU A 155 -36.40 -7.65 -24.56
#